data_AF-A0A4P6EFF8-F1
#
_entry.id   AF-A0A4P6EFF8-F1
#
_cell.length_a   1.000
_cell.length_b   1.000
_cell.length_c   1.000
_cell.angle_alpha   90.00
_cell.angle_beta   90.00
_cell.angle_gamma   90.00
#
_symmetry.space_group_name_H-M   'P 1'
#
loop_
_entity.id
_entity.type
_entity.pdbx_description
1 polymer ?
#
loop_
_entity_poly.entity_id
_entity_poly.type
_entity_poly.pdbx_seq_one_letter_code
_entity_poly.pdbx_strand_id
1 'polypeptide(L)'
;MKTFLQTLSLAVASAVTAEFLLGDQYLGGTAPAGQQIAELILFTAFYGSAAVLIRELARRARIGWPGILLLALAFGVLEEGVLTQSLFNPDYVGAHLLSYGFVPWLGTAGPWLVFVLTLHVVWSIGSPIAVMEGAYGDRPWIRHAGWLAVPAALFVFGATAILAFSGLTSGYWETAAELIVSLLIVAALVVGAFVVVPRVQRRRERVQGTGAGTRNRRHVGYGWALLVGIVLSSAFQLLDQLPHEYSAWIATLALLVVLGIGITFAVRLRPDAVGFASGAILTYGWVGLVNGARAGTPAVIEQVVLVAIALAVLAVVGVRRVRAEGSNTVFG
;
A
#
# COMPACT_ATOMS: atom_id res chain seq x y z
N MET A 1 -18.97 -4.35 18.62
CA MET A 1 -19.16 -5.08 17.36
C MET A 1 -18.79 -4.27 16.12
N LYS A 2 -19.34 -3.05 15.88
CA LYS A 2 -19.00 -2.24 14.69
C LYS A 2 -17.50 -1.93 14.52
N THR A 3 -16.84 -1.43 15.58
CA THR A 3 -15.39 -1.14 15.53
C THR A 3 -14.56 -2.38 15.21
N PHE A 4 -14.83 -3.51 15.87
CA PHE A 4 -14.10 -4.75 15.65
C PHE A 4 -14.21 -5.22 14.20
N LEU A 5 -15.42 -5.20 13.62
CA LEU A 5 -15.63 -5.56 12.22
C LEU A 5 -14.84 -4.64 11.29
N GLN A 6 -14.88 -3.32 11.51
CA GLN A 6 -14.15 -2.34 10.68
C GLN A 6 -12.63 -2.58 10.71
N THR A 7 -12.07 -2.73 11.91
CA THR A 7 -10.62 -2.96 12.08
C THR A 7 -10.20 -4.32 11.54
N LEU A 8 -11.00 -5.37 11.77
CA LEU A 8 -10.71 -6.71 11.26
C LEU A 8 -10.81 -6.76 9.72
N SER A 9 -11.84 -6.15 9.14
CA SER A 9 -11.98 -6.05 7.68
C SER A 9 -10.79 -5.35 7.04
N LEU A 10 -10.32 -4.23 7.61
CA LEU A 10 -9.12 -3.56 7.11
C LEU A 10 -7.86 -4.41 7.30
N ALA A 11 -7.71 -5.05 8.46
CA ALA A 11 -6.52 -5.86 8.73
C ALA A 11 -6.41 -7.02 7.74
N VAL A 12 -7.50 -7.75 7.51
CA VAL A 12 -7.54 -8.85 6.54
C VAL A 12 -7.40 -8.33 5.11
N ALA A 13 -8.10 -7.26 4.73
CA ALA A 13 -8.01 -6.71 3.38
C ALA A 13 -6.59 -6.25 3.04
N SER A 14 -5.88 -5.66 3.99
CA SER A 14 -4.47 -5.26 3.86
C SER A 14 -3.57 -6.47 3.62
N ALA A 15 -3.64 -7.48 4.48
CA ALA A 15 -2.84 -8.70 4.34
C ALA A 15 -3.14 -9.47 3.05
N VAL A 16 -4.42 -9.64 2.71
CA VAL A 16 -4.84 -10.30 1.47
C VAL A 16 -4.37 -9.51 0.25
N THR A 17 -4.46 -8.18 0.27
CA THR A 17 -4.01 -7.37 -0.88
C THR A 17 -2.49 -7.43 -1.04
N ALA A 18 -1.74 -7.34 0.07
CA ALA A 18 -0.28 -7.31 0.04
C ALA A 18 0.33 -8.58 -0.58
N GLU A 19 -0.12 -9.75 -0.15
CA GLU A 19 0.59 -11.01 -0.41
C GLU A 19 -0.21 -11.97 -1.32
N PHE A 20 -1.50 -12.13 -1.02
CA PHE A 20 -2.31 -13.17 -1.65
C PHE A 20 -2.90 -12.70 -2.98
N LEU A 21 -3.44 -11.49 -3.06
CA LEU A 21 -4.02 -10.95 -4.30
C LEU A 21 -2.94 -10.60 -5.33
N LEU A 22 -1.73 -10.25 -4.86
CA LEU A 22 -0.56 -10.09 -5.71
C LEU A 22 -0.13 -11.42 -6.35
N GLY A 23 -0.41 -12.53 -5.68
CA GLY A 23 0.04 -13.87 -6.09
C GLY A 23 1.50 -14.16 -5.74
N ASP A 24 2.03 -13.52 -4.69
CA ASP A 24 3.32 -13.92 -4.11
C ASP A 24 3.13 -15.07 -3.11
N GLN A 25 1.93 -15.16 -2.51
CA GLN A 25 1.51 -16.27 -1.66
C GLN A 25 0.26 -16.96 -2.23
N TYR A 26 0.18 -18.28 -2.02
CA TYR A 26 -0.92 -19.11 -2.50
C TYR A 26 -1.43 -20.05 -1.40
N LEU A 27 -2.71 -19.89 -1.02
CA LEU A 27 -3.57 -20.84 -0.30
C LEU A 27 -3.76 -22.21 -1.02
N GLY A 28 -3.34 -22.36 -2.27
CA GLY A 28 -3.44 -23.58 -3.06
C GLY A 28 -2.09 -24.21 -3.45
N GLY A 29 -0.97 -23.61 -3.04
CA GLY A 29 0.38 -24.10 -3.36
C GLY A 29 0.69 -25.48 -2.79
N THR A 30 1.90 -26.02 -3.05
CA THR A 30 2.36 -27.29 -2.44
C THR A 30 2.56 -27.20 -0.92
N ALA A 31 2.44 -26.01 -0.34
CA ALA A 31 2.48 -25.80 1.10
C ALA A 31 1.22 -26.39 1.77
N PRO A 32 1.34 -27.05 2.94
CA PRO A 32 0.18 -27.54 3.68
C PRO A 32 -0.78 -26.39 4.05
N ALA A 33 -2.10 -26.63 3.99
CA ALA A 33 -3.12 -25.61 4.30
C ALA A 33 -2.91 -24.92 5.68
N GLY A 34 -2.35 -25.64 6.66
CA GLY A 34 -2.01 -25.08 7.96
C GLY A 34 -0.92 -23.99 7.90
N GLN A 35 0.07 -24.13 7.02
CA GLN A 35 1.13 -23.13 6.84
C GLN A 35 0.56 -21.82 6.27
N GLN A 36 -0.30 -21.91 5.27
CA GLN A 36 -0.90 -20.75 4.62
C GLN A 36 -1.86 -19.99 5.55
N ILE A 37 -2.60 -20.71 6.41
CA ILE A 37 -3.40 -20.07 7.46
C ILE A 37 -2.49 -19.33 8.45
N ALA A 38 -1.35 -19.91 8.82
CA ALA A 38 -0.39 -19.26 9.69
C ALA A 38 0.22 -18.01 9.04
N GLU A 39 0.56 -18.06 7.75
CA GLU A 39 1.00 -16.91 6.96
C GLU A 39 -0.07 -15.81 6.90
N LEU A 40 -1.32 -16.15 6.60
CA LEU A 40 -2.43 -15.19 6.61
C LEU A 40 -2.59 -14.51 7.98
N ILE A 41 -2.49 -15.28 9.07
CA ILE A 41 -2.55 -14.74 10.44
C ILE A 41 -1.36 -13.81 10.69
N LEU A 42 -0.16 -14.21 10.30
CA LEU A 42 1.06 -13.43 10.46
C LEU A 42 0.99 -12.11 9.67
N PHE A 43 0.62 -12.17 8.39
CA PHE A 43 0.46 -10.99 7.53
C PHE A 43 -0.70 -10.09 8.00
N THR A 44 -1.77 -10.65 8.55
CA THR A 44 -2.83 -9.88 9.20
C THR A 44 -2.31 -9.18 10.47
N ALA A 45 -1.48 -9.86 11.25
CA ALA A 45 -0.84 -9.27 12.42
C ALA A 45 0.18 -8.19 12.03
N PHE A 46 0.84 -8.31 10.87
CA PHE A 46 1.82 -7.33 10.39
C PHE A 46 1.20 -6.24 9.51
N TYR A 47 1.00 -6.49 8.21
CA TYR A 47 0.38 -5.54 7.27
C TYR A 47 -0.99 -5.06 7.73
N GLY A 48 -1.80 -5.98 8.26
CA GLY A 48 -3.15 -5.67 8.68
C GLY A 48 -3.21 -4.68 9.84
N SER A 49 -2.43 -4.93 10.88
CA SER A 49 -2.37 -4.05 12.04
C SER A 49 -1.67 -2.73 11.72
N ALA A 50 -0.65 -2.73 10.83
CA ALA A 50 0.00 -1.53 10.33
C ALA A 50 -1.00 -0.62 9.61
N ALA A 51 -1.79 -1.17 8.69
CA ALA A 51 -2.84 -0.42 8.00
C ALA A 51 -3.87 0.19 8.97
N VAL A 52 -4.30 -0.57 9.98
CA VAL A 52 -5.20 -0.07 11.03
C VAL A 52 -4.56 1.07 11.84
N LEU A 53 -3.29 0.93 12.26
CA LEU A 53 -2.57 1.97 13.00
C LEU A 53 -2.39 3.24 12.18
N ILE A 54 -1.87 3.12 10.97
CA ILE A 54 -1.63 4.23 10.05
C ILE A 54 -2.92 5.01 9.84
N ARG A 55 -4.00 4.30 9.54
CA ARG A 55 -5.33 4.89 9.34
C ARG A 55 -5.81 5.61 10.60
N GLU A 56 -5.81 4.94 11.75
CA GLU A 56 -6.32 5.51 12.99
C GLU A 56 -5.53 6.73 13.45
N LEU A 57 -4.19 6.66 13.37
CA LEU A 57 -3.32 7.78 13.72
C LEU A 57 -3.53 8.96 12.77
N ALA A 58 -3.61 8.71 11.46
CA ALA A 58 -3.79 9.77 10.48
C ALA A 58 -5.14 10.49 10.63
N ARG A 59 -6.22 9.75 10.89
CA ARG A 59 -7.56 10.32 11.09
C ARG A 59 -7.69 11.07 12.41
N ARG A 60 -7.04 10.59 13.48
CA ARG A 60 -6.97 11.33 14.77
C ARG A 60 -6.15 12.61 14.66
N ALA A 61 -5.00 12.55 14.00
CA ALA A 61 -4.11 13.70 13.81
C ALA A 61 -4.60 14.66 12.72
N ARG A 62 -5.65 14.30 11.96
CA ARG A 62 -6.23 15.07 10.85
C ARG A 62 -5.23 15.40 9.75
N ILE A 63 -4.27 14.51 9.49
CA ILE A 63 -3.23 14.70 8.46
C ILE A 63 -3.67 14.21 7.07
N GLY A 64 -4.79 13.47 7.00
CA GLY A 64 -5.41 13.02 5.75
C GLY A 64 -4.52 12.12 4.90
N TRP A 65 -4.83 12.04 3.60
CA TRP A 65 -4.13 11.18 2.64
C TRP A 65 -2.61 11.45 2.52
N PRO A 66 -2.11 12.70 2.51
CA PRO A 66 -0.67 12.93 2.49
C PRO A 66 0.04 12.31 3.70
N GLY A 67 -0.59 12.37 4.88
CA GLY A 67 -0.07 11.71 6.08
C GLY A 67 -0.14 10.19 6.00
N ILE A 68 -1.25 9.63 5.50
CA ILE A 68 -1.39 8.18 5.28
C ILE A 68 -0.29 7.66 4.35
N LEU A 69 -0.05 8.32 3.21
CA LEU A 69 0.95 7.88 2.23
C LEU A 69 2.39 8.00 2.76
N LEU A 70 2.71 9.04 3.54
CA LEU A 70 4.02 9.14 4.19
C LEU A 70 4.24 8.05 5.25
N LEU A 71 3.21 7.73 6.03
CA LEU A 71 3.29 6.65 7.01
C LEU A 71 3.35 5.26 6.35
N ALA A 72 2.66 5.08 5.23
CA ALA A 72 2.75 3.87 4.42
C ALA A 72 4.16 3.72 3.81
N LEU A 73 4.78 4.82 3.38
CA LEU A 73 6.18 4.80 2.90
C LEU A 73 7.14 4.50 4.05
N ALA A 74 6.90 5.04 5.25
CA ALA A 74 7.68 4.71 6.43
C ALA A 74 7.56 3.23 6.79
N PHE A 75 6.37 2.64 6.64
CA PHE A 75 6.15 1.21 6.80
C PHE A 75 6.94 0.41 5.76
N GLY A 76 6.87 0.75 4.47
CA GLY A 76 7.62 0.04 3.42
C GLY A 76 9.15 0.13 3.60
N VAL A 77 9.68 1.28 4.04
CA VAL A 77 11.12 1.41 4.34
C VAL A 77 11.50 0.59 5.58
N LEU A 78 10.66 0.57 6.62
CA LEU A 78 10.90 -0.26 7.79
C LEU A 78 10.90 -1.74 7.43
N GLU A 79 9.94 -2.17 6.63
CA GLU A 79 9.82 -3.54 6.18
C GLU A 79 11.05 -3.93 5.34
N GLU A 80 11.24 -3.28 4.20
CA GLU A 80 12.22 -3.70 3.19
C GLU A 80 13.67 -3.35 3.56
N GLY A 81 13.86 -2.35 4.43
CA GLY A 81 15.18 -1.89 4.84
C GLY A 81 15.64 -2.34 6.23
N VAL A 82 14.79 -3.04 6.99
CA VAL A 82 15.12 -3.51 8.35
C VAL A 82 14.58 -4.92 8.64
N LEU A 83 13.33 -5.20 8.27
CA LEU A 83 12.67 -6.46 8.67
C LEU A 83 12.94 -7.59 7.68
N THR A 84 12.61 -7.38 6.40
CA THR A 84 12.85 -8.34 5.31
C THR A 84 14.22 -8.13 4.67
N GLN A 85 14.74 -6.90 4.78
CA GLN A 85 16.08 -6.49 4.32
C GLN A 85 16.26 -6.60 2.79
N SER A 86 15.18 -6.71 2.02
CA SER A 86 15.25 -6.87 0.55
C SER A 86 15.91 -5.69 -0.16
N LEU A 87 15.92 -4.49 0.45
CA LEU A 87 16.60 -3.33 -0.14
C LEU A 87 18.10 -3.56 -0.27
N PHE A 88 18.69 -4.37 0.60
CA PHE A 88 20.14 -4.54 0.69
C PHE A 88 20.60 -5.98 0.50
N ASN A 89 19.70 -6.95 0.67
CA ASN A 89 19.98 -8.36 0.51
C ASN A 89 20.09 -8.74 -0.99
N PRO A 90 21.27 -9.15 -1.48
CA PRO A 90 21.47 -9.52 -2.88
C PRO A 90 20.76 -10.83 -3.28
N ASP A 91 20.39 -11.66 -2.31
CA ASP A 91 19.83 -13.01 -2.50
C ASP A 91 18.51 -13.20 -1.71
N TYR A 92 17.70 -12.14 -1.64
CA TYR A 92 16.43 -12.14 -0.91
C TYR A 92 15.48 -13.24 -1.41
N VAL A 93 15.12 -14.19 -0.52
CA VAL A 93 14.30 -15.38 -0.82
C VAL A 93 14.73 -16.13 -2.10
N GLY A 94 16.04 -16.16 -2.39
CA GLY A 94 16.59 -16.83 -3.57
C GLY A 94 16.43 -16.05 -4.87
N ALA A 95 16.05 -14.76 -4.81
CA ALA A 95 15.94 -13.86 -5.94
C ALA A 95 17.06 -12.81 -5.93
N HIS A 96 17.67 -12.57 -7.10
CA HIS A 96 18.73 -11.58 -7.28
C HIS A 96 18.19 -10.18 -7.60
N LEU A 97 17.34 -9.66 -6.72
CA LEU A 97 16.56 -8.43 -6.93
C LEU A 97 17.44 -7.19 -7.17
N LEU A 98 18.65 -7.20 -6.61
CA LEU A 98 19.58 -6.08 -6.71
C LEU A 98 20.49 -6.15 -7.96
N SER A 99 20.52 -7.29 -8.66
CA SER A 99 21.44 -7.49 -9.79
C SER A 99 21.16 -6.57 -10.97
N TYR A 100 19.90 -6.19 -11.17
CA TYR A 100 19.47 -5.30 -12.24
C TYR A 100 19.43 -3.84 -11.76
N GLY A 101 20.50 -3.10 -12.08
CA GLY A 101 20.59 -1.67 -11.74
C GLY A 101 21.15 -1.37 -10.35
N PHE A 102 22.03 -2.23 -9.84
CA PHE A 102 22.73 -2.01 -8.58
C PHE A 102 23.48 -0.67 -8.56
N VAL A 103 23.34 0.06 -7.46
CA VAL A 103 24.01 1.34 -7.21
C VAL A 103 24.89 1.19 -5.97
N PRO A 104 26.22 0.98 -6.14
CA PRO A 104 27.10 0.57 -5.04
C PRO A 104 27.09 1.50 -3.82
N TRP A 105 26.99 2.81 -4.03
CA TRP A 105 26.99 3.79 -2.94
C TRP A 105 25.64 3.90 -2.21
N LEU A 106 24.56 3.33 -2.76
CA LEU A 106 23.28 3.17 -2.06
C LEU A 106 23.12 1.78 -1.43
N GLY A 107 23.90 0.78 -1.86
CA GLY A 107 23.73 -0.61 -1.44
C GLY A 107 22.45 -1.28 -1.99
N THR A 108 21.76 -0.65 -2.94
CA THR A 108 20.48 -1.15 -3.49
C THR A 108 20.40 -0.95 -5.01
N ALA A 109 19.32 -1.42 -5.64
CA ALA A 109 19.03 -1.25 -7.05
C ALA A 109 17.88 -0.27 -7.30
N GLY A 110 18.05 0.61 -8.28
CA GLY A 110 17.06 1.64 -8.61
C GLY A 110 15.66 1.08 -8.92
N PRO A 111 15.51 0.10 -9.83
CA PRO A 111 14.22 -0.50 -10.16
C PRO A 111 13.54 -1.13 -8.93
N TRP A 112 14.27 -2.00 -8.21
CA TRP A 112 13.74 -2.68 -7.02
C TRP A 112 13.28 -1.69 -5.94
N LEU A 113 14.13 -0.71 -5.60
CA LEU A 113 13.83 0.33 -4.62
C LEU A 113 12.51 1.06 -4.92
N VAL A 114 12.31 1.47 -6.19
CA VAL A 114 11.09 2.19 -6.59
C VAL A 114 9.89 1.25 -6.62
N PHE A 115 10.05 0.04 -7.14
CA PHE A 115 9.00 -0.96 -7.23
C PHE A 115 8.48 -1.36 -5.86
N VAL A 116 9.35 -1.90 -5.00
CA VAL A 116 8.97 -2.47 -3.72
C VAL A 116 8.37 -1.41 -2.79
N LEU A 117 8.98 -0.23 -2.67
CA LEU A 117 8.41 0.82 -1.81
C LEU A 117 7.06 1.32 -2.31
N THR A 118 6.86 1.39 -3.63
CA THR A 118 5.55 1.74 -4.20
C THR A 118 4.53 0.65 -3.91
N LEU A 119 4.95 -0.61 -3.99
CA LEU A 119 4.13 -1.77 -3.69
C LEU A 119 3.47 -1.64 -2.31
N HIS A 120 4.28 -1.40 -1.27
CA HIS A 120 3.78 -1.27 0.11
C HIS A 120 2.91 -0.01 0.29
N VAL A 121 3.29 1.10 -0.33
CA VAL A 121 2.54 2.37 -0.22
C VAL A 121 1.15 2.25 -0.84
N VAL A 122 1.08 1.78 -2.08
CA VAL A 122 -0.13 1.81 -2.89
C VAL A 122 -1.02 0.61 -2.59
N TRP A 123 -0.46 -0.61 -2.59
CA TRP A 123 -1.26 -1.83 -2.52
C TRP A 123 -1.34 -2.40 -1.11
N SER A 124 -0.23 -2.59 -0.41
CA SER A 124 -0.26 -3.21 0.92
C SER A 124 -1.02 -2.34 1.93
N ILE A 125 -0.85 -1.01 1.88
CA ILE A 125 -1.45 -0.10 2.87
C ILE A 125 -2.52 0.82 2.29
N GLY A 126 -2.18 1.63 1.27
CA GLY A 126 -3.01 2.76 0.83
C GLY A 126 -4.37 2.35 0.27
N SER A 127 -4.41 1.37 -0.63
CA SER A 127 -5.63 0.95 -1.31
C SER A 127 -6.64 0.25 -0.38
N PRO A 128 -6.22 -0.71 0.48
CA PRO A 128 -7.09 -1.29 1.50
C PRO A 128 -7.70 -0.23 2.43
N ILE A 129 -6.91 0.74 2.88
CA ILE A 129 -7.41 1.87 3.69
C ILE A 129 -8.49 2.64 2.92
N ALA A 130 -8.25 2.99 1.65
CA ALA A 130 -9.20 3.78 0.86
C ALA A 130 -10.53 3.05 0.67
N VAL A 131 -10.49 1.77 0.29
CA VAL A 131 -11.70 0.96 0.07
C VAL A 131 -12.48 0.77 1.36
N MET A 132 -11.79 0.48 2.47
CA MET A 132 -12.46 0.28 3.76
C MET A 132 -13.01 1.58 4.35
N GLU A 133 -12.37 2.72 4.12
CA GLU A 133 -12.97 4.03 4.44
C GLU A 133 -14.16 4.35 3.54
N GLY A 134 -14.17 3.92 2.27
CA GLY A 134 -15.35 3.96 1.41
C GLY A 134 -16.51 3.11 1.95
N ALA A 135 -16.20 1.96 2.56
CA ALA A 135 -17.20 1.06 3.13
C ALA A 135 -17.74 1.53 4.50
N TYR A 136 -16.89 2.11 5.33
CA TYR A 136 -17.14 2.34 6.77
C TYR A 136 -17.01 3.79 7.23
N GLY A 137 -16.62 4.71 6.35
CA GLY A 137 -16.34 6.12 6.66
C GLY A 137 -14.92 6.37 7.19
N ASP A 138 -14.51 7.64 7.17
CA ASP A 138 -13.14 8.10 7.47
C ASP A 138 -12.94 8.63 8.90
N ARG A 139 -13.98 8.65 9.73
CA ARG A 139 -13.86 9.00 11.16
C ARG A 139 -13.10 7.90 11.92
N PRO A 140 -12.28 8.22 12.94
CA PRO A 140 -11.65 7.22 13.79
C PRO A 140 -12.65 6.14 14.24
N TRP A 141 -12.33 4.87 13.99
CA TRP A 141 -13.21 3.73 14.25
C TRP A 141 -13.03 3.24 15.69
N ILE A 142 -11.79 3.28 16.18
CA ILE A 142 -11.47 2.99 17.58
C ILE A 142 -11.87 4.24 18.39
N ARG A 143 -12.64 4.09 19.46
CA ARG A 143 -13.13 5.28 20.20
C ARG A 143 -12.05 5.90 21.09
N HIS A 144 -11.37 5.07 21.88
CA HIS A 144 -10.36 5.53 22.83
C HIS A 144 -8.96 5.25 22.30
N ALA A 145 -8.07 6.24 22.35
CA ALA A 145 -6.71 6.11 21.84
C ALA A 145 -5.91 5.00 22.54
N GLY A 146 -6.21 4.67 23.81
CA GLY A 146 -5.57 3.57 24.51
C GLY A 146 -5.77 2.20 23.85
N TRP A 147 -6.87 1.99 23.12
CA TRP A 147 -7.12 0.74 22.38
C TRP A 147 -6.26 0.59 21.13
N LEU A 148 -5.50 1.62 20.73
CA LEU A 148 -4.46 1.48 19.70
C LEU A 148 -3.32 0.56 20.15
N ALA A 149 -3.19 0.30 21.45
CA ALA A 149 -2.23 -0.67 21.97
C ALA A 149 -2.42 -2.08 21.38
N VAL A 150 -3.65 -2.47 21.03
CA VAL A 150 -3.93 -3.80 20.46
C VAL A 150 -3.32 -3.96 19.06
N PRO A 151 -3.65 -3.13 18.05
CA PRO A 151 -2.99 -3.23 16.76
C PRO A 151 -1.50 -2.88 16.85
N ALA A 152 -1.05 -2.04 17.79
CA ALA A 152 0.39 -1.80 18.02
C ALA A 152 1.12 -3.06 18.50
N ALA A 153 0.54 -3.81 19.45
CA ALA A 153 1.12 -5.06 19.92
C ALA A 153 1.15 -6.13 18.81
N LEU A 154 0.08 -6.24 18.02
CA LEU A 154 0.03 -7.13 16.86
C LEU A 154 1.09 -6.76 15.81
N PHE A 155 1.24 -5.47 15.54
CA PHE A 155 2.26 -4.97 14.61
C PHE A 155 3.67 -5.34 15.07
N VAL A 156 4.01 -5.08 16.33
CA VAL A 156 5.32 -5.42 16.90
C VAL A 156 5.54 -6.94 16.87
N PHE A 157 4.52 -7.73 17.20
CA PHE A 157 4.59 -9.18 17.12
C PHE A 157 4.87 -9.67 15.69
N GLY A 158 4.08 -9.19 14.70
CA GLY A 158 4.27 -9.53 13.30
C GLY A 158 5.63 -9.09 12.76
N ALA A 159 6.05 -7.86 13.07
CA ALA A 159 7.36 -7.32 12.68
C ALA A 159 8.52 -8.14 13.24
N THR A 160 8.42 -8.53 14.53
CA THR A 160 9.43 -9.36 15.18
C THR A 160 9.49 -10.75 14.55
N ALA A 161 8.33 -11.34 14.24
CA ALA A 161 8.27 -12.63 13.57
C ALA A 161 8.85 -12.60 12.15
N ILE A 162 8.59 -11.54 11.37
CA ILE A 162 9.19 -11.36 10.03
C ILE A 162 10.69 -11.16 10.12
N LEU A 163 11.18 -10.32 11.04
CA LEU A 163 12.61 -10.13 11.26
C LEU A 163 13.30 -11.45 11.65
N ALA A 164 12.71 -12.20 12.57
CA ALA A 164 13.23 -13.49 12.99
C ALA A 164 13.25 -14.49 11.83
N PHE A 165 12.16 -14.58 11.06
CA PHE A 165 12.10 -15.45 9.88
C PHE A 165 13.15 -15.08 8.84
N SER A 166 13.27 -13.78 8.53
CA SER A 166 14.24 -13.28 7.55
C SER A 166 15.66 -13.59 8.00
N GLY A 167 16.02 -13.28 9.24
CA GLY A 167 17.36 -13.55 9.77
C GLY A 167 17.71 -15.04 9.86
N LEU A 168 16.72 -15.91 10.10
CA LEU A 168 16.92 -17.37 10.13
C LEU A 168 17.03 -17.99 8.73
N THR A 169 16.44 -17.38 7.71
CA THR A 169 16.34 -17.97 6.35
C THR A 169 17.31 -17.37 5.35
N SER A 170 17.62 -16.07 5.46
CA SER A 170 18.49 -15.37 4.52
C SER A 170 19.98 -15.59 4.80
N GLY A 171 20.37 -15.78 6.08
CA GLY A 171 21.76 -15.71 6.52
C GLY A 171 22.42 -14.32 6.31
N TYR A 172 21.65 -13.35 5.82
CA TYR A 172 22.04 -11.98 5.56
C TYR A 172 21.59 -11.10 6.73
N TRP A 173 22.43 -10.13 7.08
CA TRP A 173 22.10 -9.06 8.00
C TRP A 173 22.62 -7.77 7.41
N GLU A 174 21.79 -6.71 7.43
CA GLU A 174 22.24 -5.41 6.97
C GLU A 174 23.40 -4.88 7.82
N THR A 175 24.24 -4.06 7.21
CA THR A 175 25.29 -3.34 7.92
C THR A 175 24.69 -2.33 8.88
N ALA A 176 25.46 -1.94 9.90
CA ALA A 176 25.04 -0.88 10.83
C ALA A 176 24.68 0.43 10.11
N ALA A 177 25.36 0.73 8.99
CA ALA A 177 25.08 1.93 8.20
C ALA A 177 23.71 1.85 7.50
N GLU A 178 23.40 0.73 6.85
CA GLU A 178 22.10 0.48 6.20
C GLU A 178 20.96 0.53 7.22
N LEU A 179 21.12 -0.14 8.36
CA LEU A 179 20.14 -0.11 9.45
C LEU A 179 19.89 1.33 9.96
N ILE A 180 20.96 2.08 10.24
CA ILE A 180 20.85 3.46 10.74
C ILE A 180 20.17 4.34 9.69
N VAL A 181 20.55 4.24 8.41
CA VAL A 181 19.95 5.04 7.34
C VAL A 181 18.47 4.72 7.17
N SER A 182 18.08 3.44 7.15
CA SER A 182 16.69 3.00 7.09
C SER A 182 15.87 3.59 8.24
N LEU A 183 16.36 3.45 9.49
CA LEU A 183 15.67 3.97 10.67
C LEU A 183 15.58 5.50 10.68
N LEU A 184 16.61 6.21 10.19
CA LEU A 184 16.58 7.67 10.04
C LEU A 184 15.54 8.10 9.00
N ILE A 185 15.43 7.39 7.88
CA ILE A 185 14.41 7.66 6.85
C ILE A 185 13.02 7.42 7.42
N VAL A 186 12.79 6.29 8.10
CA VAL A 186 11.52 5.98 8.79
C VAL A 186 11.16 7.11 9.77
N ALA A 187 12.09 7.51 10.64
CA ALA A 187 11.87 8.59 11.59
C ALA A 187 11.55 9.92 10.88
N ALA A 188 12.28 10.27 9.82
CA ALA A 188 12.04 11.49 9.04
C ALA A 188 10.66 11.49 8.37
N LEU A 189 10.20 10.36 7.84
CA LEU A 189 8.88 10.22 7.23
C LEU A 189 7.75 10.33 8.26
N VAL A 190 7.90 9.69 9.43
CA VAL A 190 6.95 9.78 10.55
C VAL A 190 6.88 11.21 11.07
N VAL A 191 8.02 11.86 11.31
CA VAL A 191 8.07 13.27 11.70
C VAL A 191 7.46 14.16 10.62
N GLY A 192 7.76 13.91 9.34
CA GLY A 192 7.16 14.60 8.20
C GLY A 192 5.63 14.52 8.22
N ALA A 193 5.08 13.33 8.46
CA ALA A 193 3.65 13.08 8.53
C ALA A 193 2.97 13.85 9.67
N PHE A 194 3.54 13.85 10.88
CA PHE A 194 2.90 14.48 12.05
C PHE A 194 3.26 15.95 12.27
N VAL A 195 4.35 16.45 11.69
CA VAL A 195 4.84 17.82 11.89
C VAL A 195 4.71 18.67 10.63
N VAL A 196 5.15 18.18 9.48
CA VAL A 196 5.20 18.98 8.24
C VAL A 196 3.83 19.02 7.57
N VAL A 197 3.15 17.89 7.43
CA VAL A 197 1.83 17.82 6.76
C VAL A 197 0.79 18.76 7.40
N PRO A 198 0.55 18.75 8.74
CA PRO A 198 -0.41 19.68 9.34
C PRO A 198 -0.03 21.14 9.12
N ARG A 199 1.27 21.49 9.17
CA ARG A 199 1.75 22.86 8.95
C ARG A 199 1.47 23.33 7.53
N VAL A 200 1.77 22.49 6.53
CA VAL A 200 1.51 22.80 5.12
C VAL A 200 0.00 22.93 4.86
N GLN A 201 -0.82 22.05 5.44
CA GLN A 201 -2.28 22.11 5.31
C GLN A 201 -2.85 23.40 5.92
N ARG A 202 -2.51 23.72 7.18
CA ARG A 202 -2.94 24.96 7.84
C ARG A 202 -2.50 26.22 7.08
N ARG A 203 -1.28 26.22 6.53
CA ARG A 203 -0.80 27.35 5.70
C ARG A 203 -1.63 27.50 4.43
N ARG A 204 -1.95 26.39 3.74
CA ARG A 204 -2.81 26.40 2.55
C ARG A 204 -4.22 26.90 2.86
N GLU A 205 -4.80 26.46 3.97
CA GLU A 205 -6.12 26.91 4.43
C GLU A 205 -6.13 28.41 4.74
N ARG A 206 -5.11 28.93 5.44
CA ARG A 206 -4.99 30.37 5.71
C ARG A 206 -4.90 31.22 4.44
N VAL A 207 -4.05 30.82 3.48
CA VAL A 207 -3.88 31.54 2.20
C VAL A 207 -5.15 31.50 1.35
N GLN A 208 -5.93 30.41 1.44
CA GLN A 208 -7.20 30.29 0.72
C GLN A 208 -8.35 31.02 1.42
N GLY A 209 -8.35 31.09 2.76
CA GLY A 209 -9.36 31.81 3.54
C GLY A 209 -9.33 33.33 3.37
N THR A 210 -8.22 33.89 2.87
CA THR A 210 -8.08 35.32 2.58
C THR A 210 -8.52 35.72 1.16
N GLY A 211 -8.85 34.75 0.29
CA GLY A 211 -9.32 35.00 -1.06
C GLY A 211 -10.71 34.40 -1.26
N ALA A 212 -11.76 35.20 -1.02
CA ALA A 212 -13.14 34.81 -1.30
C ALA A 212 -13.27 34.41 -2.79
N GLY A 213 -13.51 33.13 -3.01
CA GLY A 213 -13.67 32.55 -4.34
C GLY A 213 -13.69 31.04 -4.22
N THR A 214 -14.89 30.47 -4.15
CA THR A 214 -15.20 29.05 -4.33
C THR A 214 -14.78 28.64 -5.75
N ARG A 215 -13.47 28.54 -5.99
CA ARG A 215 -12.93 28.05 -7.25
C ARG A 215 -13.44 26.63 -7.37
N ASN A 216 -14.38 26.42 -8.30
CA ASN A 216 -15.02 25.15 -8.62
C ASN A 216 -13.91 24.09 -8.77
N ARG A 217 -13.65 23.36 -7.68
CA ARG A 217 -12.51 22.45 -7.61
C ARG A 217 -12.88 21.26 -8.48
N ARG A 218 -12.16 21.09 -9.60
CA ARG A 218 -12.29 19.89 -10.44
C ARG A 218 -12.00 18.68 -9.55
N HIS A 219 -13.06 18.01 -9.11
CA HIS A 219 -13.02 16.74 -8.44
C HIS A 219 -13.30 15.68 -9.49
N VAL A 220 -12.42 14.69 -9.59
CA VAL A 220 -12.64 13.56 -10.48
C VAL A 220 -13.43 12.51 -9.70
N GLY A 221 -14.67 12.27 -10.13
CA GLY A 221 -15.56 11.29 -9.48
C GLY A 221 -15.06 9.86 -9.59
N TYR A 222 -15.69 8.97 -8.82
CA TYR A 222 -15.28 7.58 -8.61
C TYR A 222 -14.90 6.83 -9.90
N GLY A 223 -15.77 6.85 -10.92
CA GLY A 223 -15.55 6.04 -12.14
C GLY A 223 -14.29 6.41 -12.91
N TRP A 224 -14.00 7.70 -13.05
CA TRP A 224 -12.80 8.17 -13.75
C TRP A 224 -11.57 8.06 -12.84
N ALA A 225 -11.71 8.26 -11.52
CA ALA A 225 -10.62 7.94 -10.60
C ALA A 225 -10.20 6.45 -10.69
N LEU A 226 -11.17 5.52 -10.78
CA LEU A 226 -10.94 4.10 -10.98
C LEU A 226 -10.21 3.80 -12.29
N LEU A 227 -10.67 4.38 -13.40
CA LEU A 227 -10.04 4.19 -14.70
C LEU A 227 -8.59 4.73 -14.75
N VAL A 228 -8.30 5.90 -14.17
CA VAL A 228 -6.89 6.36 -14.04
C VAL A 228 -6.11 5.40 -13.15
N GLY A 229 -6.71 4.97 -12.04
CA GLY A 229 -6.11 4.04 -11.08
C GLY A 229 -5.62 2.77 -11.75
N ILE A 230 -6.50 2.07 -12.48
CA ILE A 230 -6.14 0.82 -13.16
C ILE A 230 -5.10 1.05 -14.27
N VAL A 231 -5.22 2.13 -15.05
CA VAL A 231 -4.26 2.42 -16.14
C VAL A 231 -2.87 2.71 -15.60
N LEU A 232 -2.73 3.62 -14.63
CA LEU A 232 -1.41 3.97 -14.09
C LEU A 232 -0.78 2.83 -13.31
N SER A 233 -1.57 2.13 -12.49
CA SER A 233 -1.05 1.01 -11.70
C SER A 233 -0.71 -0.20 -12.59
N SER A 234 -1.47 -0.49 -13.65
CA SER A 234 -1.12 -1.53 -14.63
C SER A 234 0.12 -1.14 -15.43
N ALA A 235 0.25 0.13 -15.83
CA ALA A 235 1.47 0.61 -16.48
C ALA A 235 2.69 0.45 -15.56
N PHE A 236 2.56 0.75 -14.26
CA PHE A 236 3.63 0.55 -13.28
C PHE A 236 4.06 -0.93 -13.20
N GLN A 237 3.10 -1.85 -13.07
CA GLN A 237 3.37 -3.29 -12.99
C GLN A 237 3.99 -3.83 -14.29
N LEU A 238 3.55 -3.37 -15.46
CA LEU A 238 4.14 -3.78 -16.74
C LEU A 238 5.55 -3.22 -16.96
N LEU A 239 5.83 -2.01 -16.48
CA LEU A 239 7.15 -1.39 -16.60
C LEU A 239 8.21 -2.07 -15.73
N ASP A 240 7.81 -2.61 -14.58
CA ASP A 240 8.69 -3.42 -13.74
C ASP A 240 9.11 -4.73 -14.45
N GLN A 241 8.23 -5.26 -15.29
CA GLN A 241 8.47 -6.49 -16.08
C GLN A 241 9.21 -6.22 -17.40
N LEU A 242 9.82 -5.04 -17.58
CA LEU A 242 10.63 -4.75 -18.76
C LEU A 242 11.81 -5.74 -18.86
N PRO A 243 12.09 -6.30 -20.06
CA PRO A 243 13.24 -7.18 -20.24
C PRO A 243 14.55 -6.51 -19.80
N HIS A 244 15.45 -7.27 -19.16
CA HIS A 244 16.74 -6.76 -18.66
C HIS A 244 17.72 -6.34 -19.79
N GLU A 245 17.32 -6.45 -21.07
CA GLU A 245 18.04 -5.87 -22.21
C GLU A 245 17.94 -4.33 -22.22
N TYR A 246 16.88 -3.77 -21.64
CA TYR A 246 16.76 -2.34 -21.44
C TYR A 246 17.64 -1.88 -20.27
N SER A 247 18.05 -0.61 -20.28
CA SER A 247 18.84 -0.05 -19.19
C SER A 247 18.00 0.03 -17.91
N ALA A 248 18.55 -0.43 -16.79
CA ALA A 248 17.92 -0.29 -15.48
C ALA A 248 17.57 1.18 -15.14
N TRP A 249 18.38 2.15 -15.59
CA TRP A 249 18.09 3.57 -15.41
C TRP A 249 16.84 4.02 -16.17
N ILE A 250 16.58 3.45 -17.35
CA ILE A 250 15.36 3.71 -18.12
C ILE A 250 14.16 3.09 -17.39
N ALA A 251 14.29 1.86 -16.89
CA ALA A 251 13.23 1.23 -16.09
C ALA A 251 12.91 2.05 -14.82
N THR A 252 13.93 2.45 -14.05
CA THR A 252 13.78 3.31 -12.87
C THR A 252 13.09 4.63 -13.23
N LEU A 253 13.54 5.31 -14.30
CA LEU A 253 12.95 6.56 -14.73
C LEU A 253 11.49 6.37 -15.16
N ALA A 254 11.16 5.30 -15.89
CA ALA A 254 9.80 5.01 -16.33
C ALA A 254 8.86 4.79 -15.14
N LEU A 255 9.28 4.03 -14.13
CA LEU A 255 8.53 3.84 -12.88
C LEU A 255 8.31 5.17 -12.16
N LEU A 256 9.36 5.99 -12.02
CA LEU A 256 9.27 7.32 -11.41
C LEU A 256 8.35 8.28 -12.19
N VAL A 257 8.32 8.20 -13.52
CA VAL A 257 7.43 9.00 -14.36
C VAL A 257 5.98 8.61 -14.12
N VAL A 258 5.64 7.31 -14.07
CA VAL A 258 4.27 6.86 -13.76
C VAL A 258 3.84 7.32 -12.37
N LEU A 259 4.72 7.20 -11.37
CA LEU A 259 4.48 7.73 -10.03
C LEU A 259 4.28 9.25 -10.03
N GLY A 260 5.13 9.98 -10.75
CA GLY A 260 5.03 11.44 -10.89
C GLY A 260 3.71 11.87 -11.53
N ILE A 261 3.23 11.15 -12.54
CA ILE A 261 1.92 11.36 -13.17
C ILE A 261 0.80 11.10 -12.14
N GLY A 262 0.85 9.99 -11.41
CA GLY A 262 -0.13 9.65 -10.37
C GLY A 262 -0.19 10.66 -9.24
N ILE A 263 0.95 11.11 -8.73
CA ILE A 263 1.06 12.15 -7.69
C ILE A 263 0.53 13.49 -8.23
N THR A 264 0.90 13.86 -9.46
CA THR A 264 0.41 15.10 -10.10
C THR A 264 -1.10 15.05 -10.26
N PHE A 265 -1.65 13.94 -10.72
CA PHE A 265 -3.09 13.69 -10.82
C PHE A 265 -3.76 13.83 -9.44
N ALA A 266 -3.22 13.17 -8.41
CA ALA A 266 -3.74 13.22 -7.05
C ALA A 266 -3.75 14.64 -6.45
N VAL A 267 -2.67 15.40 -6.66
CA VAL A 267 -2.52 16.76 -6.10
C VAL A 267 -3.35 17.78 -6.86
N ARG A 268 -3.39 17.71 -8.19
CA ARG A 268 -4.03 18.72 -9.06
C ARG A 268 -5.51 18.47 -9.24
N LEU A 269 -5.92 17.22 -9.44
CA LEU A 269 -7.28 16.84 -9.78
C LEU A 269 -8.04 16.17 -8.62
N ARG A 270 -7.35 15.83 -7.53
CA ARG A 270 -7.94 15.33 -6.27
C ARG A 270 -9.02 14.28 -6.53
N PRO A 271 -8.65 13.17 -7.18
CA PRO A 271 -9.58 12.12 -7.51
C PRO A 271 -10.23 11.57 -6.25
N ASP A 272 -11.40 10.96 -6.42
CA ASP A 272 -11.95 10.10 -5.41
C ASP A 272 -10.94 8.99 -5.06
N ALA A 273 -10.49 8.99 -3.80
CA ALA A 273 -9.45 8.05 -3.34
C ALA A 273 -9.93 6.60 -3.40
N VAL A 274 -11.23 6.37 -3.20
CA VAL A 274 -11.84 5.04 -3.25
C VAL A 274 -11.79 4.51 -4.69
N GLY A 275 -12.16 5.33 -5.67
CA GLY A 275 -12.04 5.00 -7.09
C GLY A 275 -10.60 4.70 -7.47
N PHE A 276 -9.68 5.61 -7.17
CA PHE A 276 -8.26 5.45 -7.52
C PHE A 276 -7.65 4.17 -6.93
N ALA A 277 -7.92 3.88 -5.65
CA ALA A 277 -7.51 2.65 -4.98
C ALA A 277 -8.20 1.39 -5.51
N SER A 278 -9.49 1.48 -5.88
CA SER A 278 -10.21 0.37 -6.51
C SER A 278 -9.52 -0.03 -7.82
N GLY A 279 -9.09 0.95 -8.62
CA GLY A 279 -8.32 0.72 -9.83
C GLY A 279 -6.98 0.00 -9.56
N ALA A 280 -6.26 0.39 -8.50
CA ALA A 280 -5.03 -0.29 -8.10
C ALA A 280 -5.26 -1.74 -7.67
N ILE A 281 -6.30 -2.02 -6.87
CA ILE A 281 -6.66 -3.40 -6.47
C ILE A 281 -7.05 -4.25 -7.68
N LEU A 282 -7.75 -3.68 -8.67
CA LEU A 282 -8.08 -4.38 -9.92
C LEU A 282 -6.83 -4.75 -10.73
N THR A 283 -5.78 -3.92 -10.70
CA THR A 283 -4.48 -4.27 -11.29
C THR A 283 -3.90 -5.51 -10.63
N TYR A 284 -3.92 -5.60 -9.30
CA TYR A 284 -3.50 -6.82 -8.60
C TYR A 284 -4.33 -8.03 -8.99
N GLY A 285 -5.62 -7.84 -9.27
CA GLY A 285 -6.46 -8.95 -9.71
C GLY A 285 -5.95 -9.63 -10.99
N TRP A 286 -5.45 -8.88 -11.98
CA TRP A 286 -4.87 -9.51 -13.17
C TRP A 286 -3.41 -9.95 -12.94
N VAL A 287 -2.61 -9.19 -12.17
CA VAL A 287 -1.22 -9.56 -11.84
C VAL A 287 -1.19 -10.90 -11.10
N GLY A 288 -2.03 -11.05 -10.07
CA GLY A 288 -2.17 -12.29 -9.32
C GLY A 288 -2.61 -13.46 -10.19
N LEU A 289 -3.51 -13.26 -11.17
CA LEU A 289 -3.87 -14.29 -12.13
C LEU A 289 -2.70 -14.69 -13.05
N VAL A 290 -1.87 -13.75 -13.49
CA VAL A 290 -0.66 -14.02 -14.28
C VAL A 290 0.35 -14.81 -13.46
N ASN A 291 0.58 -14.40 -12.21
CA ASN A 291 1.47 -15.10 -11.28
C ASN A 291 0.94 -16.52 -10.98
N GLY A 292 -0.35 -16.66 -10.70
CA GLY A 292 -1.00 -17.95 -10.50
C GLY A 292 -0.91 -18.85 -11.74
N ALA A 293 -1.04 -18.31 -12.95
CA ALA A 293 -0.88 -19.08 -14.18
C ALA A 293 0.54 -19.62 -14.36
N ARG A 294 1.56 -18.90 -13.88
CA ARG A 294 2.96 -19.35 -13.85
C ARG A 294 3.19 -20.43 -12.77
N ALA A 295 2.48 -20.33 -11.65
CA ALA A 295 2.59 -21.27 -10.53
C ALA A 295 1.80 -22.59 -10.72
N GLY A 296 0.75 -22.59 -11.56
CA GLY A 296 0.00 -23.79 -11.95
C GLY A 296 -1.48 -23.77 -11.55
N THR A 297 -2.21 -24.82 -11.94
CA THR A 297 -3.69 -24.88 -11.83
C THR A 297 -4.24 -24.58 -10.42
N PRO A 298 -3.68 -25.12 -9.31
CA PRO A 298 -4.20 -24.82 -7.98
C PRO A 298 -4.12 -23.32 -7.63
N ALA A 299 -3.00 -22.67 -7.98
CA ALA A 299 -2.80 -21.24 -7.78
C ALA A 299 -3.79 -20.42 -8.61
N VAL A 300 -4.07 -20.81 -9.86
CA VAL A 300 -5.09 -20.15 -10.69
C VAL A 300 -6.47 -20.21 -10.05
N ILE A 301 -6.90 -21.38 -9.55
CA ILE A 301 -8.23 -21.54 -8.94
C ILE A 301 -8.37 -20.60 -7.74
N GLU A 302 -7.34 -20.57 -6.89
CA GLU A 302 -7.32 -19.67 -5.74
C GLU A 302 -7.38 -18.20 -6.15
N GLN A 303 -6.54 -17.79 -7.11
CA GLN A 303 -6.52 -16.41 -7.57
C GLN A 303 -7.87 -15.99 -8.15
N VAL A 304 -8.55 -16.87 -8.89
CA VAL A 304 -9.92 -16.62 -9.36
C VAL A 304 -10.88 -16.34 -8.20
N VAL A 305 -10.77 -17.09 -7.09
CA VAL A 305 -11.59 -16.88 -5.89
C VAL A 305 -11.25 -15.54 -5.22
N LEU A 306 -9.98 -15.22 -5.02
CA LEU A 306 -9.54 -13.96 -4.42
C LEU A 306 -9.98 -12.75 -5.25
N VAL A 307 -9.83 -12.83 -6.58
CA VAL A 307 -10.28 -11.82 -7.53
C VAL A 307 -11.80 -11.65 -7.48
N ALA A 308 -12.55 -12.74 -7.43
CA ALA A 308 -14.02 -12.67 -7.34
C ALA A 308 -14.47 -11.99 -6.02
N ILE A 309 -13.82 -12.29 -4.90
CA ILE A 309 -14.08 -11.63 -3.61
C ILE A 309 -13.74 -10.14 -3.70
N ALA A 310 -12.57 -9.79 -4.24
CA ALA A 310 -12.16 -8.39 -4.43
C ALA A 310 -13.18 -7.63 -5.30
N LEU A 311 -13.58 -8.20 -6.44
CA LEU A 311 -14.60 -7.63 -7.33
C LEU A 311 -15.93 -7.41 -6.61
N ALA A 312 -16.39 -8.37 -5.82
CA ALA A 312 -17.63 -8.23 -5.04
C ALA A 312 -17.55 -7.10 -4.02
N VAL A 313 -16.44 -7.00 -3.27
CA VAL A 313 -16.20 -5.91 -2.31
C VAL A 313 -16.16 -4.56 -3.02
N LEU A 314 -15.39 -4.44 -4.11
CA LEU A 314 -15.27 -3.22 -4.89
C LEU A 314 -16.60 -2.81 -5.53
N ALA A 315 -17.41 -3.75 -6.00
CA ALA A 315 -18.74 -3.46 -6.53
C ALA A 315 -19.67 -2.90 -5.45
N VAL A 316 -19.69 -3.49 -4.26
CA VAL A 316 -20.51 -2.98 -3.13
C VAL A 316 -20.08 -1.57 -2.74
N VAL A 317 -18.78 -1.32 -2.62
CA VAL A 317 -18.23 -0.01 -2.27
C VAL A 317 -18.49 1.00 -3.39
N GLY A 318 -18.29 0.62 -4.65
CA GLY A 318 -18.51 1.45 -5.83
C GLY A 318 -19.97 1.87 -5.99
N VAL A 319 -20.92 0.94 -5.85
CA VAL A 319 -22.36 1.25 -5.90
C VAL A 319 -22.75 2.26 -4.81
N ARG A 320 -22.24 2.08 -3.58
CA ARG A 320 -22.47 3.05 -2.50
C ARG A 320 -21.87 4.41 -2.82
N ARG A 321 -20.68 4.45 -3.42
CA ARG A 321 -19.98 5.69 -3.74
C ARG A 321 -20.68 6.47 -4.85
N VAL A 322 -21.05 5.82 -5.94
CA VAL A 322 -21.76 6.44 -7.07
C VAL A 322 -23.13 6.96 -6.63
N ARG A 323 -23.87 6.22 -5.78
CA ARG A 323 -25.15 6.71 -5.23
C ARG A 323 -24.97 7.97 -4.40
N ALA A 324 -23.91 8.03 -3.58
CA ALA A 324 -23.61 9.21 -2.78
C ALA A 324 -23.18 10.43 -3.62
N GLU A 325 -22.48 10.20 -4.75
CA GLU A 325 -22.14 11.25 -5.71
C GLU A 325 -23.40 11.78 -6.41
N GLY A 326 -24.28 10.88 -6.88
CA GLY A 326 -25.53 11.24 -7.57
C GLY A 326 -26.58 11.92 -6.68
N SER A 327 -26.62 11.62 -5.37
CA SER A 327 -27.50 12.35 -4.45
C SER A 327 -27.06 13.80 -4.24
N ASN A 328 -25.77 14.10 -4.34
CA ASN A 328 -25.26 15.46 -4.15
C ASN A 328 -25.46 16.36 -5.38
N THR A 329 -25.67 15.80 -6.57
CA THR A 329 -25.91 16.57 -7.81
C THR A 329 -27.37 16.93 -8.04
N VAL A 330 -28.32 16.25 -7.38
CA VAL A 330 -29.77 16.50 -7.53
C VAL A 330 -30.29 17.60 -6.60
N PHE A 331 -29.57 17.90 -5.50
CA PHE A 331 -29.96 18.91 -4.50
C PHE A 331 -29.03 20.14 -4.46
N GLY A 332 -28.18 20.34 -5.48
CA GLY A 332 -27.22 21.43 -5.59
C GLY A 332 -27.56 22.45 -6.66
#